data_AF-A0A971K0I4-F1
#
_entry.id   AF-A0A971K0I4-F1
#
_cell.length_a   1.000
_cell.length_b   1.000
_cell.length_c   1.000
_cell.angle_alpha   90.00
_cell.angle_beta   90.00
_cell.angle_gamma   90.00
#
_symmetry.space_group_name_H-M   'P 1'
#
loop_
_entity.id
_entity.type
_entity.pdbx_description
1 polymer ?
#
loop_
_entity_poly.entity_id
_entity_poly.type
_entity_poly.pdbx_seq_one_letter_code
_entity_poly.pdbx_strand_id
1 'polypeptide(L)' 'MKRKRTGLVKRLLLNLFIIALGVGMLYPILWLIGASFKPSNQIFTEVSIWPSNPTLDNFKEGW' A
#
# COMPACT_ATOMS: atom_id res chain seq x y z
N MET A 1 -36.10 -23.60 -13.18
CA MET A 1 -34.89 -23.49 -12.34
C MET A 1 -34.05 -22.26 -12.74
N LYS A 2 -34.19 -21.10 -12.09
CA LYS A 2 -33.38 -19.87 -12.39
C LYS A 2 -32.86 -19.20 -11.10
N ARG A 3 -32.36 -19.98 -10.14
CA ARG A 3 -31.92 -19.50 -8.82
C ARG A 3 -30.49 -20.00 -8.48
N LYS A 4 -29.51 -19.73 -9.34
CA LYS A 4 -28.09 -20.00 -9.01
C LYS A 4 -27.10 -18.91 -9.50
N ARG A 5 -27.45 -18.11 -10.51
CA ARG A 5 -26.51 -17.12 -11.11
C ARG A 5 -26.25 -15.90 -10.21
N THR A 6 -27.22 -15.42 -9.44
CA THR A 6 -27.06 -14.26 -8.54
C THR A 6 -26.08 -14.53 -7.40
N GLY A 7 -26.00 -15.78 -6.93
CA GLY A 7 -25.04 -16.18 -5.89
C GLY A 7 -23.58 -16.11 -6.34
N LEU A 8 -23.31 -16.40 -7.62
CA LEU A 8 -21.94 -16.35 -8.16
C LEU A 8 -21.47 -14.90 -8.33
N VAL A 9 -22.30 -14.03 -8.91
CA VAL A 9 -21.96 -12.61 -9.09
C VAL A 9 -21.72 -11.93 -7.74
N LYS A 10 -22.58 -12.18 -6.74
CA LYS A 10 -22.39 -11.64 -5.38
C LYS A 10 -21.07 -12.09 -4.76
N ARG A 11 -20.71 -13.37 -4.91
CA ARG A 11 -19.43 -13.89 -4.40
C ARG A 11 -18.23 -13.25 -5.10
N LEU A 12 -18.28 -13.10 -6.42
CA LEU A 12 -17.22 -12.45 -7.18
C LEU A 12 -17.04 -10.98 -6.77
N LEU A 13 -18.14 -10.24 -6.61
CA LEU A 13 -18.10 -8.86 -6.14
C LEU A 13 -17.51 -8.74 -4.73
N LEU A 14 -17.92 -9.61 -3.81
CA LEU A 14 -17.36 -9.64 -2.45
C LEU A 14 -15.88 -9.99 -2.45
N ASN A 15 -15.45 -10.96 -3.25
CA ASN A 15 -14.04 -11.31 -3.36
C ASN A 15 -13.20 -10.16 -3.93
N LEU A 16 -13.67 -9.52 -5.00
CA LEU A 16 -13.04 -8.32 -5.58
C LEU A 16 -12.94 -7.19 -4.55
N PHE A 17 -14.01 -6.96 -3.78
CA PHE A 17 -14.03 -5.94 -2.73
C PHE A 17 -13.01 -6.24 -1.63
N ILE A 18 -12.94 -7.48 -1.15
CA ILE A 18 -11.98 -7.89 -0.12
C ILE A 18 -10.54 -7.78 -0.64
N ILE A 19 -10.28 -8.19 -1.89
CA ILE A 19 -8.96 -8.04 -2.52
C ILE A 19 -8.58 -6.57 -2.62
N ALA A 20 -9.49 -5.71 -3.08
CA ALA A 20 -9.25 -4.27 -3.19
C ALA A 20 -8.96 -3.64 -1.82
N LEU A 21 -9.70 -4.01 -0.78
CA LEU A 21 -9.42 -3.59 0.59
C LEU A 21 -8.05 -4.08 1.06
N GLY A 22 -7.71 -5.35 0.83
CA GLY A 22 -6.41 -5.92 1.19
C GLY A 22 -5.26 -5.17 0.51
N VAL A 23 -5.36 -4.91 -0.80
CA VAL A 23 -4.37 -4.12 -1.54
C VAL A 23 -4.32 -2.68 -1.01
N GLY A 24 -5.47 -2.07 -0.68
CA GLY A 24 -5.52 -0.76 -0.05
C GLY A 24 -4.78 -0.71 1.30
N MET A 25 -4.85 -1.78 2.09
CA MET A 25 -4.10 -1.90 3.35
C MET A 25 -2.59 -2.05 3.14
N LEU A 26 -2.14 -2.50 1.97
CA LEU A 26 -0.71 -2.56 1.63
C LEU A 26 -0.14 -1.19 1.24
N TYR A 27 -0.98 -0.25 0.79
CA TYR A 27 -0.53 1.09 0.39
C TYR A 27 0.27 1.82 1.48
N PRO A 28 -0.18 1.88 2.76
CA PRO A 28 0.61 2.45 3.85
C PRO A 28 1.97 1.76 4.06
N ILE A 29 2.04 0.44 3.89
CA ILE A 29 3.29 -0.32 4.06
C ILE A 29 4.28 0.04 2.95
N LEU A 30 3.82 0.08 1.70
CA LEU A 30 4.64 0.50 0.56
C LEU A 30 5.13 1.94 0.73
N TRP A 31 4.27 2.82 1.23
CA TRP A 31 4.64 4.19 1.54
C TRP A 31 5.72 4.26 2.63
N LEU A 32 5.60 3.48 3.71
CA LEU A 32 6.60 3.42 4.78
C LEU A 32 7.95 2.91 4.30
N ILE A 33 7.96 1.90 3.42
CA ILE A 33 9.20 1.41 2.80
C ILE A 33 9.87 2.55 2.03
N GLY A 34 9.13 3.25 1.16
CA GLY A 34 9.66 4.41 0.42
C GLY A 34 10.14 5.54 1.33
N ALA A 35 9.40 5.82 2.40
CA ALA A 35 9.75 6.83 3.40
C ALA A 35 11.03 6.48 4.18
N SER A 36 11.35 5.19 4.38
CA SER A 36 12.58 4.76 5.04
C SER A 36 13.85 5.15 4.27
N PHE A 37 13.72 5.36 2.95
CA PHE A 37 14.80 5.84 2.08
C PHE A 37 14.79 7.37 1.90
N LYS A 38 13.90 8.13 2.55
CA LYS A 38 13.88 9.60 2.45
C LYS A 38 14.76 10.24 3.53
N PRO A 39 15.44 11.36 3.24
CA PRO A 39 16.08 12.17 4.25
C PRO A 39 15.07 12.63 5.32
N SER A 40 15.48 12.74 6.59
CA SER A 40 14.57 12.98 7.72
C SER A 40 13.74 14.26 7.60
N ASN A 41 14.28 15.28 6.93
CA ASN A 41 13.60 16.55 6.63
C ASN A 41 12.55 16.44 5.49
N GLN A 42 12.55 15.35 4.74
CA GLN A 42 11.67 15.13 3.58
C GLN A 42 10.56 14.09 3.82
N ILE A 43 10.60 13.33 4.92
CA ILE A 43 9.61 12.28 5.25
C ILE A 43 8.19 12.86 5.36
N PHE A 44 8.04 14.05 5.94
CA PHE A 44 6.74 14.69 6.18
C PHE A 44 6.32 15.70 5.11
N THR A 45 7.24 16.12 4.25
CA THR A 45 6.98 17.09 3.17
C THR A 45 6.72 16.41 1.83
N GLU A 46 7.24 15.20 1.61
CA GLU A 46 7.02 14.43 0.39
C GLU A 46 6.05 13.26 0.62
N VAL A 47 4.86 13.31 0.00
CA VAL A 47 3.83 12.25 0.11
C VAL A 47 4.04 11.09 -0.89
N SER A 48 4.92 11.24 -1.88
CA SER A 48 5.21 10.20 -2.89
C SER A 48 5.77 8.92 -2.26
N ILE A 49 5.44 7.74 -2.80
CA ILE A 49 6.07 6.47 -2.42
C ILE A 49 7.53 6.44 -2.89
N TRP A 50 7.82 7.01 -4.07
CA TRP A 50 9.18 7.07 -4.60
C TRP A 50 9.91 8.30 -4.05
N PRO A 51 11.07 8.14 -3.39
CA PRO A 51 11.85 9.26 -2.86
C PRO A 51 12.50 10.05 -4.01
N SER A 52 12.49 11.39 -3.90
CA SER A 52 13.17 12.24 -4.88
C SER A 52 14.70 12.14 -4.75
N ASN A 53 15.21 12.04 -3.52
CA ASN A 53 16.62 11.87 -3.19
C ASN A 53 16.78 10.68 -2.22
N PRO A 54 16.94 9.43 -2.69
CA PRO A 54 17.08 8.28 -1.82
C PRO A 54 18.37 8.35 -0.98
N THR A 55 18.28 8.05 0.31
CA THR A 55 19.41 7.90 1.24
C THR A 55 19.32 6.59 2.02
N LEU A 56 20.48 6.11 2.49
CA LEU A 56 20.62 4.99 3.41
C LEU A 56 21.04 5.42 4.81
N ASP A 57 21.19 6.73 5.06
CA ASP A 57 21.72 7.24 6.32
C ASP A 57 20.80 6.89 7.50
N ASN A 58 19.48 6.83 7.29
CA ASN A 58 18.52 6.34 8.28
C ASN A 58 18.81 4.93 8.79
N PHE A 59 19.41 4.07 7.95
CA PHE A 59 19.83 2.74 8.36
C PHE A 59 21.16 2.81 9.11
N LYS A 60 22.09 3.67 8.66
CA LYS A 60 23.41 3.81 9.26
C LYS A 60 23.43 4.42 10.64
N GLU A 61 22.56 5.39 10.89
CA GLU A 61 22.48 6.07 12.19
C GLU A 61 21.66 5.28 13.23
N GLY A 62 20.92 4.26 12.78
CA GLY A 62 20.04 3.45 13.63
C GLY A 62 20.68 2.20 14.25
N TRP A 63 21.93 1.88 13.91
CA TRP A 63 22.72 0.79 14.50
C TRP A 63 23.85 1.33 15.37
#